data_AF-A0A5Q4G199-F1
#
_entry.id   AF-A0A5Q4G199-F1
#
_cell.length_a   1.000
_cell.length_b   1.000
_cell.length_c   1.000
_cell.angle_alpha   90.00
_cell.angle_beta   90.00
_cell.angle_gamma   90.00
#
_symmetry.space_group_name_H-M   'P 1'
#
loop_
_entity.id
_entity.type
_entity.pdbx_description
1 polymer ?
#
loop_
_entity_poly.entity_id
_entity_poly.type
_entity_poly.pdbx_seq_one_letter_code
_entity_poly.pdbx_strand_id
1 'polypeptide(L)'
;MGVEIDASHATFERLIEPVLDAAGLLHPTEPVRYLAHIILDYPLTRAIPRLEQCNSVVRARTLVMTQATHPVYQDCLASYHVAGVVNSTDEPAILSGVYAAASAQKTYQWKSGLTYMELRVTRLLLQGLDTRSTAERLSISTKTVNAHVS
;
A
#
# COMPACT_ATOMS: atom_id res chain seq x y z
N MET A 1 -13.35 -12.79 -10.96
CA MET A 1 -12.56 -11.65 -10.47
C MET A 1 -11.14 -11.85 -10.95
N GLY A 2 -10.43 -10.79 -11.31
CA GLY A 2 -9.03 -10.88 -11.73
C GLY A 2 -8.15 -10.12 -10.77
N VAL A 3 -6.87 -10.45 -10.81
CA VAL A 3 -5.83 -9.84 -9.98
C VAL A 3 -4.72 -9.36 -10.90
N GLU A 4 -4.29 -8.11 -10.69
CA GLU A 4 -3.09 -7.57 -11.31
C GLU A 4 -2.03 -7.39 -10.22
N ILE A 5 -0.88 -8.06 -10.37
CA ILE A 5 0.19 -8.05 -9.37
C ILE A 5 1.32 -7.13 -9.86
N ASP A 6 1.70 -6.17 -9.03
CA ASP A 6 2.87 -5.33 -9.21
C ASP A 6 3.95 -5.69 -8.19
N ALA A 7 4.96 -6.43 -8.67
CA ALA A 7 6.14 -6.81 -7.91
C ALA A 7 7.39 -6.19 -8.53
N SER A 8 8.47 -6.03 -7.74
CA SER A 8 9.78 -5.63 -8.28
C SER A 8 10.46 -6.76 -9.05
N HIS A 9 10.10 -8.00 -8.77
CA HIS A 9 10.71 -9.18 -9.33
C HIS A 9 9.72 -10.36 -9.25
N ALA A 10 9.73 -11.22 -10.27
CA ALA A 10 8.85 -12.39 -10.34
C ALA A 10 8.98 -13.34 -9.11
N THR A 11 10.16 -13.38 -8.49
CA THR A 11 10.37 -14.17 -7.25
C THR A 11 9.47 -13.73 -6.10
N PHE A 12 9.13 -12.43 -6.02
CA PHE A 12 8.24 -11.95 -4.96
C PHE A 12 6.78 -12.31 -5.25
N GLU A 13 6.39 -12.45 -6.51
CA GLU A 13 5.05 -12.93 -6.89
C GLU A 13 4.84 -14.36 -6.37
N ARG A 14 5.87 -15.21 -6.44
CA ARG A 14 5.85 -16.57 -5.88
C ARG A 14 5.57 -16.64 -4.38
N LEU A 15 5.76 -15.56 -3.63
CA LEU A 15 5.42 -15.53 -2.20
C LEU A 15 3.91 -15.55 -1.96
N ILE A 16 3.13 -15.07 -2.93
CA ILE A 16 1.68 -14.90 -2.80
C ILE A 16 0.90 -15.82 -3.73
N GLU A 17 1.58 -16.37 -4.75
CA GLU A 17 1.01 -17.35 -5.68
C GLU A 17 0.26 -18.49 -4.98
N PRO A 18 0.79 -19.19 -3.96
CA PRO A 18 0.08 -20.31 -3.34
C PRO A 18 -1.28 -19.92 -2.76
N VAL A 19 -1.36 -18.73 -2.14
CA VAL A 19 -2.59 -18.21 -1.52
C VAL A 19 -3.61 -17.84 -2.60
N LEU A 20 -3.15 -17.19 -3.68
CA LEU A 20 -4.02 -16.79 -4.79
C LEU A 20 -4.49 -17.98 -5.63
N ASP A 21 -3.64 -18.98 -5.84
CA ASP A 21 -3.96 -20.19 -6.59
C ASP A 21 -4.97 -21.07 -5.83
N ALA A 22 -4.77 -21.24 -4.51
CA ALA A 22 -5.73 -21.95 -3.67
C ALA A 22 -7.14 -21.31 -3.70
N ALA A 23 -7.22 -20.00 -3.96
CA ALA A 23 -8.46 -19.26 -4.13
C ALA A 23 -8.95 -19.16 -5.59
N GLY A 24 -8.24 -19.75 -6.55
CA GLY A 24 -8.59 -19.73 -7.97
C GLY A 24 -8.48 -18.35 -8.64
N LEU A 25 -7.60 -17.48 -8.17
CA LEU A 25 -7.52 -16.07 -8.58
C LEU A 25 -6.48 -15.76 -9.67
N LEU A 26 -5.52 -16.65 -9.92
CA LEU A 26 -4.44 -16.45 -10.90
C LEU A 26 -4.86 -16.74 -12.35
N HIS A 27 -5.95 -17.49 -12.56
CA HIS A 27 -6.40 -17.93 -13.87
C HIS A 27 -7.87 -17.59 -14.11
N PRO A 28 -8.22 -16.32 -14.42
CA PRO A 28 -9.59 -15.94 -14.66
C PRO A 28 -10.12 -16.62 -15.93
N THR A 29 -11.13 -17.47 -15.79
CA THR A 29 -11.81 -18.21 -16.87
C THR A 29 -12.80 -17.35 -17.68
N GLU A 30 -13.07 -16.12 -17.25
CA GLU A 30 -14.07 -15.20 -17.84
C GLU A 30 -13.52 -13.77 -17.95
N PRO A 31 -14.10 -12.90 -18.83
CA PRO A 31 -13.76 -11.49 -18.86
C PRO A 31 -13.94 -10.85 -17.48
N VAL A 32 -12.86 -10.26 -16.96
CA VAL A 32 -12.77 -9.77 -15.59
C VAL A 32 -13.61 -8.50 -15.40
N ARG A 33 -14.79 -8.62 -14.77
CA ARG A 33 -15.62 -7.48 -14.34
C ARG A 33 -15.09 -6.74 -13.10
N TYR A 34 -14.39 -7.45 -12.23
CA TYR A 34 -13.86 -6.93 -10.97
C TYR A 34 -12.36 -7.23 -10.90
N LEU A 35 -11.55 -6.17 -10.89
CA LEU A 35 -10.09 -6.24 -10.88
C LEU A 35 -9.57 -5.69 -9.55
N ALA A 36 -8.80 -6.51 -8.83
CA ALA A 36 -8.01 -6.08 -7.70
C ALA A 36 -6.57 -5.81 -8.15
N HIS A 37 -6.01 -4.67 -7.76
CA HIS A 37 -4.59 -4.40 -7.93
C HIS A 37 -3.86 -4.80 -6.64
N ILE A 38 -2.79 -5.56 -6.75
CA ILE A 38 -1.93 -5.94 -5.62
C ILE A 38 -0.57 -5.31 -5.83
N ILE A 39 -0.11 -4.53 -4.86
CA ILE A 39 1.26 -4.04 -4.82
C ILE A 39 2.03 -4.83 -3.77
N LEU A 40 3.10 -5.50 -4.21
CA LEU A 40 4.06 -6.14 -3.32
C LEU A 40 5.12 -5.12 -2.92
N ASP A 41 5.13 -4.73 -1.65
CA ASP A 41 6.07 -3.79 -1.06
C ASP A 41 7.43 -4.46 -0.73
N TYR A 42 8.02 -5.03 -1.79
CA TYR A 42 9.30 -5.72 -1.79
C TYR A 42 10.17 -5.17 -2.93
N PRO A 43 11.37 -4.63 -2.64
CA PRO A 43 11.87 -4.26 -1.32
C PRO A 43 11.00 -3.20 -0.64
N LEU A 44 11.19 -3.01 0.68
CA LEU A 44 10.44 -2.04 1.49
C LEU A 44 10.48 -0.66 0.84
N THR A 45 9.38 0.10 0.94
CA THR A 45 9.13 1.43 0.35
C THR A 45 8.77 1.45 -1.14
N ARG A 46 8.86 0.32 -1.86
CA ARG A 46 8.49 0.23 -3.28
C ARG A 46 7.05 0.67 -3.54
N ALA A 47 6.14 0.37 -2.62
CA ALA A 47 4.73 0.70 -2.83
C ALA A 47 4.50 2.22 -2.91
N ILE A 48 5.34 3.03 -2.25
CA ILE A 48 5.18 4.48 -2.16
C ILE A 48 5.22 5.15 -3.56
N PRO A 49 6.29 5.04 -4.37
CA PRO A 49 6.33 5.66 -5.69
C PRO A 49 5.26 5.10 -6.66
N ARG A 50 4.85 3.84 -6.49
CA ARG A 50 3.76 3.25 -7.30
C ARG A 50 2.42 3.89 -6.98
N LEU A 51 2.10 4.05 -5.71
CA LEU A 51 0.87 4.70 -5.26
C LEU A 51 0.79 6.19 -5.61
N GLU A 52 1.93 6.88 -5.74
CA GLU A 52 1.98 8.26 -6.24
C GLU A 52 1.60 8.36 -7.73
N GLN A 53 1.92 7.34 -8.53
CA GLN A 53 1.60 7.28 -9.95
C GLN A 53 0.15 6.84 -10.21
N CYS A 54 -0.50 6.19 -9.24
CA CYS A 54 -1.88 5.76 -9.36
C CYS A 54 -2.88 6.92 -9.16
N ASN A 55 -3.95 6.92 -9.96
CA ASN A 55 -5.11 7.76 -9.69
C ASN A 55 -5.94 7.22 -8.50
N SER A 56 -6.90 8.01 -8.03
CA SER A 56 -7.73 7.66 -6.87
C SER A 56 -8.54 6.37 -7.04
N VAL A 57 -9.01 6.07 -8.25
CA VAL A 57 -9.81 4.88 -8.55
C VAL A 57 -8.96 3.62 -8.44
N VAL A 58 -7.76 3.63 -9.02
CA VAL A 58 -6.81 2.52 -8.92
C VAL A 58 -6.42 2.29 -7.46
N ARG A 59 -6.10 3.36 -6.72
CA ARG A 59 -5.75 3.25 -5.29
C ARG A 59 -6.89 2.63 -4.48
N ALA A 60 -8.13 3.07 -4.67
CA ALA A 60 -9.28 2.50 -3.97
C ALA A 60 -9.48 1.01 -4.25
N ARG A 61 -8.92 0.49 -5.36
CA ARG A 61 -8.90 -0.94 -5.73
C ARG A 61 -7.55 -1.62 -5.51
N THR A 62 -6.65 -1.00 -4.76
CA THR A 62 -5.32 -1.53 -4.48
C THR A 62 -5.25 -2.14 -3.09
N LEU A 63 -4.77 -3.38 -3.01
CA LEU A 63 -4.26 -4.01 -1.80
C LEU A 63 -2.74 -3.84 -1.77
N VAL A 64 -2.19 -3.31 -0.68
CA VAL A 64 -0.74 -3.29 -0.48
C VAL A 64 -0.35 -4.43 0.45
N MET A 65 0.58 -5.27 0.01
CA MET A 65 1.13 -6.37 0.81
C MET A 65 2.55 -6.00 1.21
N THR A 66 2.83 -5.94 2.50
CA THR A 66 4.13 -5.51 3.02
C THR A 66 4.68 -6.46 4.07
N GLN A 67 6.00 -6.54 4.16
CA GLN A 67 6.72 -7.23 5.25
C GLN A 67 6.81 -6.38 6.52
N ALA A 68 6.56 -5.07 6.43
CA ALA A 68 6.66 -4.20 7.58
C ALA A 68 5.48 -4.37 8.53
N THR A 69 5.81 -4.56 9.81
CA THR A 69 4.85 -4.70 10.91
C THR A 69 4.61 -3.39 11.66
N HIS A 70 5.43 -2.36 11.43
CA HIS A 70 5.34 -1.12 12.17
C HIS A 70 4.06 -0.34 11.80
N PRO A 71 3.18 -0.01 12.77
CA PRO A 71 1.89 0.64 12.51
C PRO A 71 2.01 1.93 11.70
N VAL A 72 2.98 2.79 12.01
CA VAL A 72 3.21 4.05 11.27
C VAL A 72 3.48 3.81 9.79
N TYR A 73 4.23 2.76 9.45
CA TYR A 73 4.56 2.48 8.06
C TYR A 73 3.34 1.94 7.31
N GLN A 74 2.59 1.02 7.93
CA GLN A 74 1.34 0.51 7.37
C GLN A 74 0.32 1.64 7.17
N ASP A 75 0.21 2.53 8.14
CA ASP A 75 -0.61 3.75 8.06
C ASP A 75 -0.10 4.70 6.97
N CYS A 76 1.21 4.85 6.78
CA CYS A 76 1.77 5.63 5.67
C CYS A 76 1.32 5.07 4.32
N LEU A 77 1.26 3.75 4.15
CA LEU A 77 0.73 3.12 2.95
C LEU A 77 -0.80 3.31 2.85
N ALA A 78 -1.53 3.09 3.95
CA ALA A 78 -2.98 3.26 4.02
C ALA A 78 -3.44 4.70 3.71
N SER A 79 -2.59 5.69 4.05
CA SER A 79 -2.82 7.12 3.82
C SER A 79 -2.92 7.52 2.35
N TYR A 80 -2.55 6.64 1.43
CA TYR A 80 -2.85 6.76 0.01
C TYR A 80 -4.32 6.46 -0.35
N HIS A 81 -5.15 6.15 0.64
CA HIS A 81 -6.55 5.72 0.47
C HIS A 81 -6.68 4.43 -0.35
N VAL A 82 -5.79 3.48 -0.07
CA VAL A 82 -5.86 2.13 -0.62
C VAL A 82 -7.01 1.32 -0.01
N ALA A 83 -7.38 0.21 -0.64
CA ALA A 83 -8.40 -0.70 -0.12
C ALA A 83 -7.94 -1.34 1.20
N GLY A 84 -6.69 -1.82 1.23
CA GLY A 84 -6.13 -2.48 2.38
C GLY A 84 -4.60 -2.43 2.41
N VAL A 85 -4.04 -2.58 3.62
CA VAL A 85 -2.63 -2.87 3.83
C VAL A 85 -2.55 -4.10 4.72
N VAL A 86 -1.89 -5.15 4.24
CA VAL A 86 -1.83 -6.44 4.93
C VAL A 86 -0.39 -6.93 5.03
N ASN A 87 -0.12 -7.78 6.02
CA ASN A 87 1.14 -8.49 6.08
C ASN A 87 1.13 -9.63 5.04
N SER A 88 2.24 -9.83 4.33
CA SER A 88 2.37 -10.93 3.37
C SER A 88 2.22 -12.32 3.99
N THR A 89 2.37 -12.46 5.30
CA THR A 89 2.28 -13.75 6.00
C THR A 89 0.88 -14.04 6.56
N ASP A 90 -0.09 -13.14 6.39
CA ASP A 90 -1.45 -13.28 6.93
C ASP A 90 -2.42 -13.66 5.81
N GLU A 91 -2.48 -14.96 5.46
CA GLU A 91 -3.28 -15.45 4.33
C GLU A 91 -4.76 -15.05 4.39
N PRO A 92 -5.47 -15.14 5.54
CA PRO A 92 -6.84 -14.67 5.64
C PRO A 92 -7.00 -13.17 5.34
N ALA A 93 -6.07 -12.34 5.81
CA ALA A 93 -6.07 -10.91 5.52
C ALA A 93 -5.79 -10.64 4.03
N ILE A 94 -4.91 -11.43 3.40
CA ILE A 94 -4.62 -11.33 1.96
C ILE A 94 -5.90 -11.58 1.16
N LEU A 95 -6.57 -12.71 1.40
CA LEU A 95 -7.77 -13.07 0.65
C LEU A 95 -8.89 -12.04 0.84
N SER A 96 -9.20 -11.68 2.08
CA SER A 96 -10.22 -10.66 2.37
C SER A 96 -9.85 -9.30 1.76
N GLY A 97 -8.58 -8.93 1.80
CA GLY A 97 -8.04 -7.72 1.17
C GLY A 97 -8.21 -7.71 -0.35
N VAL A 98 -7.99 -8.83 -1.03
CA VAL A 98 -8.15 -8.94 -2.50
C VAL A 98 -9.62 -8.77 -2.89
N TYR A 99 -10.55 -9.42 -2.18
CA TYR A 99 -11.99 -9.23 -2.42
C TYR A 99 -12.44 -7.79 -2.15
N ALA A 100 -11.92 -7.17 -1.09
CA ALA A 100 -12.19 -5.77 -0.78
C ALA A 100 -11.65 -4.84 -1.87
N ALA A 101 -10.42 -5.06 -2.33
CA ALA A 101 -9.81 -4.31 -3.42
C ALA A 101 -10.62 -4.42 -4.71
N ALA A 102 -11.06 -5.61 -5.10
CA ALA A 102 -11.90 -5.80 -6.29
C ALA A 102 -13.26 -5.10 -6.21
N SER A 103 -13.79 -4.94 -5.00
CA SER A 103 -15.04 -4.22 -4.71
C SER A 103 -14.84 -2.74 -4.33
N ALA A 104 -13.59 -2.25 -4.37
CA ALA A 104 -13.20 -0.91 -3.93
C ALA A 104 -13.62 -0.57 -2.48
N GLN A 105 -13.64 -1.58 -1.60
CA GLN A 105 -13.98 -1.44 -0.19
C GLN A 105 -12.73 -1.23 0.66
N LYS A 106 -12.81 -0.32 1.64
CA LYS A 106 -11.75 -0.12 2.62
C LYS A 106 -11.87 -1.13 3.76
N THR A 107 -10.82 -1.89 4.00
CA THR A 107 -10.73 -2.86 5.11
C THR A 107 -9.68 -2.48 6.15
N TYR A 108 -8.76 -1.56 5.82
CA TYR A 108 -7.72 -1.15 6.74
C TYR A 108 -8.22 -0.18 7.81
N GLN A 109 -7.77 -0.39 9.04
CA GLN A 109 -7.98 0.50 10.17
C GLN A 109 -6.64 1.10 10.60
N TRP A 110 -6.61 2.42 10.80
CA TRP A 110 -5.45 3.16 11.27
C TRP A 110 -5.04 2.70 12.66
N LYS A 111 -3.75 2.41 12.84
CA LYS A 111 -3.21 1.85 14.10
C LYS A 111 -2.20 2.75 14.78
N SER A 112 -1.57 3.66 14.03
CA SER A 112 -0.67 4.66 14.58
C SER A 112 -1.46 5.83 15.16
N GLY A 113 -0.90 6.48 16.17
CA GLY A 113 -1.42 7.74 16.69
C GLY A 113 -1.09 8.95 15.82
N LEU A 114 -0.54 8.75 14.61
CA LEU A 114 -0.10 9.85 13.76
C LEU A 114 -1.27 10.44 12.97
N THR A 115 -1.29 11.76 12.93
CA THR A 115 -2.17 12.55 12.08
C THR A 115 -1.82 12.35 10.60
N TYR A 116 -2.76 12.70 9.73
CA TYR A 116 -2.55 12.64 8.29
C TYR A 116 -1.32 13.46 7.82
N MET A 117 -1.06 14.61 8.44
CA MET A 117 0.11 15.43 8.10
C MET A 117 1.43 14.79 8.53
N GLU A 118 1.47 14.18 9.73
CA GLU A 118 2.66 13.46 10.20
C GLU A 118 2.98 12.25 9.32
N LEU A 119 1.95 11.56 8.84
CA LEU A 119 2.11 10.46 7.87
C LEU A 119 2.63 10.95 6.51
N ARG A 120 2.17 12.12 6.05
CA ARG A 120 2.70 12.75 4.83
C ARG A 120 4.16 13.15 4.98
N VAL A 121 4.55 13.71 6.12
CA VAL A 121 5.95 14.02 6.41
C VAL A 121 6.79 12.74 6.45
N THR A 122 6.35 11.75 7.24
CA THR A 122 7.04 10.46 7.40
C THR A 122 7.29 9.78 6.05
N ARG A 123 6.28 9.79 5.16
CA ARG A 123 6.39 9.25 3.81
C ARG A 123 7.50 9.91 2.99
N LEU A 124 7.58 11.24 2.97
CA LEU A 124 8.61 11.95 2.21
C LEU A 124 10.02 11.63 2.75
N LEU A 125 10.15 11.51 4.07
CA LEU A 125 11.41 11.09 4.69
C LEU A 125 11.77 9.64 4.35
N LEU A 126 10.79 8.72 4.32
CA LEU A 126 11.00 7.33 3.88
C LEU A 126 11.40 7.21 2.41
N GLN A 127 11.04 8.19 1.58
CA GLN A 127 11.52 8.30 0.19
C GLN A 127 12.94 8.89 0.10
N GLY A 128 13.56 9.22 1.23
CA GLY A 128 14.92 9.78 1.30
C GLY A 128 14.99 11.30 1.11
N LEU A 129 13.87 12.02 1.16
CA LEU A 129 13.91 13.49 1.15
C LEU A 129 14.44 13.99 2.49
N ASP A 130 15.24 15.05 2.45
CA ASP A 130 15.64 15.77 3.66
C ASP A 130 14.50 16.67 4.19
N THR A 131 14.68 17.23 5.39
CA THR A 131 13.72 18.13 6.04
C THR A 131 13.37 19.33 5.17
N ARG A 132 14.35 19.87 4.41
CA ARG A 132 14.16 21.05 3.57
C ARG A 132 13.29 20.72 2.35
N SER A 133 13.63 19.66 1.63
CA SER A 133 12.90 19.17 0.46
C SER A 133 11.48 18.75 0.85
N THR A 134 11.32 18.15 2.04
CA THR A 134 10.01 17.81 2.61
C THR A 134 9.18 19.06 2.88
N ALA A 135 9.78 20.08 3.49
CA ALA A 135 9.13 21.36 3.77
C ALA A 135 8.68 22.06 2.47
N GLU A 136 9.56 22.10 1.46
CA GLU A 136 9.27 22.66 0.14
C GLU A 136 8.13 21.90 -0.56
N ARG A 137 8.16 20.56 -0.55
CA ARG A 137 7.14 19.72 -1.23
C ARG A 137 5.77 19.77 -0.55
N LEU A 138 5.72 20.05 0.75
CA LEU A 138 4.48 20.19 1.51
C LEU A 138 4.02 21.65 1.67
N SER A 139 4.79 22.62 1.17
CA SER A 139 4.57 24.06 1.37
C SER A 139 4.44 24.44 2.85
N ILE A 140 5.31 23.90 3.71
CA ILE A 140 5.38 24.18 5.16
C ILE A 140 6.79 24.60 5.56
N SER A 141 7.00 25.01 6.82
CA SER A 141 8.33 25.35 7.32
C SER A 141 9.13 24.11 7.75
N THR A 142 10.46 24.17 7.70
CA THR A 142 11.33 23.13 8.26
C THR A 142 11.10 22.91 9.75
N LYS A 143 10.76 23.97 10.49
CA LYS A 143 10.34 23.88 11.90
C LYS A 143 9.07 23.03 12.07
N THR A 144 8.11 23.18 11.16
CA THR A 144 6.88 22.38 11.14
C THR A 144 7.17 20.92 10.82
N VAL A 145 8.05 20.64 9.85
CA VAL A 145 8.51 19.27 9.56
C VAL A 145 9.12 18.64 10.82
N ASN A 146 10.04 19.33 11.48
CA ASN A 146 10.68 18.84 12.71
C ASN A 146 9.66 18.58 13.82
N ALA A 147 8.66 19.46 13.98
CA ALA A 147 7.59 19.28 14.95
C ALA A 147 6.73 18.03 14.71
N HIS A 148 6.66 17.53 13.46
CA HIS A 148 5.94 16.31 13.11
C HIS A 148 6.76 15.02 13.29
N VAL A 149 8.06 15.12 13.57
CA VAL A 149 8.97 13.96 13.71
C VAL A 149 9.76 13.93 15.02
N SER A 150 9.54 14.91 15.90
CA SER A 150 10.13 14.97 17.25
C SER A 150 9.22 14.28 18.25
#